data_AF-A0A931TAK1-F1
#
_entry.id   AF-A0A931TAK1-F1
#
_cell.length_a   1.000
_cell.length_b   1.000
_cell.length_c   1.000
_cell.angle_alpha   90.00
_cell.angle_beta   90.00
_cell.angle_gamma   90.00
#
_symmetry.space_group_name_H-M   'P 1'
#
loop_
_entity.id
_entity.type
_entity.pdbx_description
1 polymer ?
#
loop_
_entity_poly.entity_id
_entity_poly.type
_entity_poly.pdbx_seq_one_letter_code
_entity_poly.pdbx_strand_id
1 'polypeptide(L)'
;MKRQVGAVVTVCVLVLVTGALARVPASVSERPLAEALTALPRVLGGWTATDEDVPACAMPRDRGAREHLLRTYRRAGQTVWMSVVYYPVQEHGLRLRAPELLLAANGSIELTAQWADVPVDDGARRSIPARLVLTRLAGCDAALLYWYKLGARAIASDHAYRAFLLVNRVLHGRSDGALVRVASPTPDASQIAAIVDAQKDFTRLLHAELLRMLPR
;
A
#
# COMPACT_ATOMS: atom_id res chain seq x y z
N MET A 1 16.26 -46.42 13.52
CA MET A 1 17.39 -45.45 13.55
C MET A 1 17.18 -44.22 12.66
N LYS A 2 17.04 -44.31 11.31
CA LYS A 2 16.92 -43.13 10.42
C LYS A 2 15.83 -42.11 10.82
N ARG A 3 14.67 -42.58 11.26
CA ARG A 3 13.53 -41.74 11.71
C ARG A 3 13.84 -40.94 12.99
N GLN A 4 14.62 -41.50 13.92
CA GLN A 4 14.99 -40.81 15.16
C GLN A 4 16.10 -39.78 14.94
N VAL A 5 17.05 -40.06 14.05
CA VAL A 5 18.07 -39.07 13.65
C VAL A 5 17.42 -37.86 12.97
N GLY A 6 16.45 -38.09 12.07
CA GLY A 6 15.69 -36.99 11.44
C GLY A 6 14.89 -36.15 12.45
N ALA A 7 14.27 -36.78 13.44
CA ALA A 7 13.54 -36.08 14.49
C ALA A 7 14.47 -35.23 15.38
N VAL A 8 15.62 -35.78 15.80
CA VAL A 8 16.61 -35.04 16.62
C VAL A 8 17.17 -33.85 15.86
N VAL A 9 17.54 -34.01 14.59
CA VAL A 9 18.01 -32.90 13.75
C VAL A 9 16.94 -31.82 13.61
N THR A 10 15.67 -32.21 13.41
CA THR A 10 14.55 -31.27 13.28
C THR A 10 14.35 -30.45 14.56
N VAL A 11 14.39 -31.11 15.73
CA VAL A 11 14.27 -30.45 17.03
C VAL A 11 15.46 -29.49 17.27
N CYS A 12 16.69 -29.92 16.98
CA CYS A 12 17.86 -29.05 17.11
C CYS A 12 17.77 -27.81 16.23
N VAL A 13 17.32 -27.95 14.98
CA VAL A 13 17.10 -26.83 14.07
C VAL A 13 16.04 -25.88 14.63
N LEU A 14 14.90 -26.40 15.10
CA LEU A 14 13.83 -25.58 15.68
C LEU A 14 14.31 -24.81 16.93
N VAL A 15 15.07 -25.46 17.82
CA VAL A 15 15.64 -24.81 19.01
C VAL A 15 16.63 -23.71 18.63
N LEU A 16 17.51 -23.96 17.66
CA LEU A 16 18.46 -22.96 17.18
C LEU A 16 17.74 -21.77 16.52
N VAL A 17 16.73 -22.02 15.68
CA VAL A 17 15.93 -20.96 15.04
C VAL A 17 15.18 -20.15 16.09
N THR A 18 14.55 -20.80 17.06
CA THR A 18 13.82 -20.12 18.15
C THR A 18 14.77 -19.28 19.00
N GLY A 19 15.93 -19.83 19.37
CA GLY A 19 16.96 -19.12 20.12
C GLY A 19 17.52 -17.91 19.36
N ALA A 20 17.71 -18.02 18.05
CA ALA A 20 18.12 -16.91 17.20
C ALA A 20 17.03 -15.82 17.11
N LEU A 21 15.77 -16.20 16.95
CA LEU A 21 14.64 -15.27 16.93
C LEU A 21 14.45 -14.54 18.26
N ALA A 22 14.69 -15.21 19.39
CA ALA A 22 14.62 -14.60 20.72
C ALA A 22 15.68 -13.52 20.97
N ARG A 23 16.75 -13.49 20.16
CA ARG A 23 17.81 -12.46 20.20
C ARG A 23 17.48 -11.25 19.32
N VAL A 24 16.45 -11.32 18.48
CA VAL A 24 16.03 -10.18 17.64
C VAL A 24 15.46 -9.10 18.55
N PRO A 25 15.94 -7.84 18.47
CA PRO A 25 15.49 -6.78 19.34
C PRO A 25 13.97 -6.59 19.26
N ALA A 26 13.34 -6.47 20.43
CA ALA A 26 11.90 -6.26 20.55
C ALA A 26 11.48 -4.87 20.04
N SER A 27 12.37 -3.88 20.16
CA SER A 27 12.19 -2.53 19.62
C SER A 27 12.78 -2.43 18.21
N VAL A 28 12.02 -1.79 17.33
CA VAL A 28 12.45 -1.47 15.97
C VAL A 28 12.60 0.04 15.89
N SER A 29 13.61 0.52 15.18
CA SER A 29 13.79 1.97 15.04
C SER A 29 12.69 2.56 14.16
N GLU A 30 12.08 3.65 14.63
CA GLU A 30 11.19 4.45 13.80
C GLU A 30 11.97 5.05 12.63
N ARG A 31 11.35 5.00 11.45
CA ARG A 31 11.84 5.67 10.24
C ARG A 31 10.84 6.79 9.91
N PRO A 32 11.11 8.04 10.27
CA PRO A 32 10.22 9.13 9.91
C PRO A 32 10.23 9.35 8.38
N LEU A 33 9.20 10.03 7.90
CA LEU A 33 9.17 10.53 6.53
C LEU A 33 10.34 11.48 6.29
N ALA A 34 10.92 11.43 5.09
CA ALA A 34 11.93 12.41 4.69
C ALA A 34 11.31 13.80 4.48
N GLU A 35 10.03 13.83 4.10
CA GLU A 35 9.24 15.05 3.93
C GLU A 35 7.77 14.74 4.27
N ALA A 36 7.08 15.69 4.89
CA ALA A 36 5.68 15.51 5.30
C ALA A 36 4.79 15.23 4.09
N LEU A 37 3.84 14.30 4.21
CA LEU A 37 2.92 13.97 3.11
C LEU A 37 2.14 15.19 2.63
N THR A 38 1.87 16.16 3.49
CA THR A 38 1.16 17.41 3.14
C THR A 38 1.91 18.27 2.13
N ALA A 39 3.24 18.14 2.05
CA ALA A 39 4.07 18.83 1.07
C ALA A 39 3.91 18.30 -0.36
N LEU A 40 3.17 17.20 -0.54
CA LEU A 40 2.87 16.65 -1.85
C LEU A 40 2.23 17.73 -2.75
N PRO A 41 2.71 17.91 -4.00
CA PRO A 41 2.27 19.01 -4.85
C PRO A 41 0.75 19.01 -5.06
N ARG A 42 0.15 20.19 -5.07
CA ARG A 42 -1.27 20.34 -5.44
C ARG A 42 -1.49 20.22 -6.95
N VAL A 43 -0.44 20.27 -7.76
CA VAL A 43 -0.51 20.08 -9.21
C VAL A 43 0.48 19.01 -9.62
N LEU A 44 0.01 17.98 -10.32
CA LEU A 44 0.80 16.83 -10.78
C LEU A 44 0.46 16.53 -12.24
N GLY A 45 1.31 16.92 -13.20
CA GLY A 45 1.09 16.60 -14.62
C GLY A 45 -0.31 16.95 -15.14
N GLY A 46 -0.80 18.14 -14.78
CA GLY A 46 -2.14 18.64 -15.14
C GLY A 46 -3.28 18.18 -14.21
N TRP A 47 -3.03 17.23 -13.30
CA TRP A 47 -3.96 16.92 -12.22
C TRP A 47 -3.89 18.03 -11.17
N THR A 48 -5.04 18.63 -10.84
CA THR A 48 -5.13 19.69 -9.85
C THR A 48 -5.89 19.19 -8.63
N ALA A 49 -5.30 19.36 -7.46
CA ALA A 49 -5.91 19.04 -6.19
C ALA A 49 -7.10 19.96 -5.93
N THR A 50 -8.18 19.40 -5.40
CA THR A 50 -9.37 20.12 -4.95
C THR A 50 -9.51 19.99 -3.44
N ASP A 51 -10.26 20.91 -2.84
CA ASP A 51 -10.63 20.85 -1.42
C ASP A 51 -11.85 19.94 -1.17
N GLU A 52 -12.26 19.17 -2.19
CA GLU A 52 -13.35 18.22 -2.05
C GLU A 52 -12.93 17.00 -1.25
N ASP A 53 -13.81 16.59 -0.36
CA ASP A 53 -13.60 15.42 0.46
C ASP A 53 -13.48 14.14 -0.38
N VAL A 54 -12.53 13.31 0.02
CA VAL A 54 -12.43 11.94 -0.50
C VAL A 54 -13.57 11.11 0.12
N PRO A 55 -14.42 10.46 -0.70
CA PRO A 55 -15.57 9.73 -0.19
C PRO A 55 -15.13 8.50 0.61
N ALA A 56 -15.57 8.42 1.86
CA ALA A 56 -15.26 7.31 2.77
C ALA A 56 -15.75 5.95 2.26
N CYS A 57 -16.78 5.92 1.41
CA CYS A 57 -17.29 4.72 0.76
C CYS A 57 -16.29 4.07 -0.20
N ALA A 58 -15.47 4.87 -0.90
CA ALA A 58 -14.43 4.39 -1.80
C ALA A 58 -13.07 4.26 -1.09
N MET A 59 -12.78 5.17 -0.14
CA MET A 59 -11.51 5.18 0.60
C MET A 59 -11.75 5.31 2.11
N PRO A 60 -12.13 4.23 2.79
CA PRO A 60 -12.24 4.26 4.24
C PRO A 60 -10.87 4.57 4.87
N ARG A 61 -10.89 5.45 5.89
CA ARG A 61 -9.68 5.90 6.58
C ARG A 61 -9.17 4.84 7.55
N ASP A 62 -7.87 4.57 7.52
CA ASP A 62 -7.23 3.78 8.56
C ASP A 62 -7.03 4.64 9.81
N ARG A 63 -7.89 4.46 10.82
CA ARG A 63 -7.84 5.23 12.08
C ARG A 63 -6.55 5.02 12.90
N GLY A 64 -5.76 3.98 12.60
CA GLY A 64 -4.49 3.71 13.29
C GLY A 64 -3.30 4.49 12.73
N ALA A 65 -3.46 5.10 11.56
CA ALA A 65 -2.36 5.78 10.86
C ALA A 65 -2.13 7.18 11.44
N ARG A 66 -0.88 7.43 11.89
CA ARG A 66 -0.45 8.78 12.31
C ARG A 66 -0.10 9.66 11.11
N GLU A 67 0.63 9.10 10.15
CA GLU A 67 1.00 9.79 8.91
C GLU A 67 0.05 9.38 7.80
N HIS A 68 -0.80 10.31 7.37
CA HIS A 68 -1.77 10.02 6.33
C HIS A 68 -2.14 11.28 5.56
N LEU A 69 -2.36 11.12 4.26
CA LEU A 69 -2.94 12.14 3.40
C LEU A 69 -4.07 11.52 2.57
N LEU A 70 -5.20 12.21 2.54
CA LEU A 70 -6.30 12.02 1.58
C LEU A 70 -6.37 13.28 0.72
N ARG A 71 -6.56 13.13 -0.58
CA ARG A 71 -6.73 14.27 -1.48
C ARG A 71 -7.48 13.87 -2.75
N THR A 72 -8.31 14.79 -3.23
CA THR A 72 -9.00 14.66 -4.52
C THR A 72 -8.22 15.44 -5.58
N TYR A 73 -8.04 14.84 -6.76
CA TYR A 73 -7.41 15.43 -7.93
C TYR A 73 -8.35 15.37 -9.12
N ARG A 74 -8.32 16.40 -9.96
CA ARG A 74 -9.08 16.45 -11.21
C ARG A 74 -8.24 16.81 -12.42
N ARG A 75 -8.59 16.22 -13.56
CA ARG A 75 -8.03 16.56 -14.87
C ARG A 75 -9.01 16.19 -15.97
N ALA A 76 -9.39 17.17 -16.79
CA ALA A 76 -10.23 16.96 -17.98
C ALA A 76 -11.48 16.08 -17.72
N GLY A 77 -12.24 16.39 -16.67
CA GLY A 77 -13.44 15.65 -16.27
C GLY A 77 -13.20 14.34 -15.51
N GLN A 78 -11.96 13.83 -15.46
CA GLN A 78 -11.59 12.68 -14.64
C GLN A 78 -11.34 13.12 -13.19
N THR A 79 -11.76 12.27 -12.25
CA THR A 79 -11.53 12.46 -10.81
C THR A 79 -10.72 11.29 -10.27
N VAL A 80 -9.69 11.60 -9.49
CA VAL A 80 -8.87 10.65 -8.76
C VAL A 80 -8.85 11.04 -7.30
N TRP A 81 -9.31 10.14 -6.45
CA TRP A 81 -9.05 10.17 -5.02
C TRP A 81 -7.73 9.47 -4.75
N MET A 82 -6.92 10.05 -3.86
CA MET A 82 -5.64 9.49 -3.46
C MET A 82 -5.62 9.36 -1.94
N SER A 83 -5.11 8.22 -1.46
CA SER A 83 -4.75 8.05 -0.07
C SER A 83 -3.34 7.49 0.05
N VAL A 84 -2.50 8.16 0.84
CA VAL A 84 -1.18 7.66 1.25
C VAL A 84 -1.21 7.53 2.76
N VAL A 85 -0.92 6.33 3.24
CA VAL A 85 -0.82 6.00 4.66
C VAL A 85 0.58 5.50 4.92
N TYR A 86 1.27 6.08 5.90
CA TYR A 86 2.63 5.69 6.27
C TYR A 86 2.72 5.30 7.75
N TYR A 87 3.45 4.22 8.01
CA TYR A 87 3.81 3.78 9.34
C TYR A 87 5.33 3.85 9.49
N PRO A 88 5.86 4.80 10.30
CA PRO A 88 7.28 4.89 10.62
C PRO A 88 7.83 3.65 11.34
N VAL A 89 6.96 2.96 12.07
CA VAL A 89 7.21 1.67 12.70
C VAL A 89 5.88 0.93 12.82
N GLN A 90 5.93 -0.39 12.70
CA GLN A 90 4.78 -1.26 12.94
C GLN A 90 5.08 -2.23 14.08
N GLU A 91 4.27 -2.12 15.14
CA GLU A 91 4.37 -2.89 16.39
C GLU A 91 3.02 -3.52 16.75
N HIS A 92 2.86 -4.02 17.97
CA HIS A 92 1.59 -4.60 18.42
C HIS A 92 0.50 -3.50 18.48
N GLY A 93 -0.63 -3.73 17.80
CA GLY A 93 -1.75 -2.78 17.75
C GLY A 93 -1.60 -1.63 16.74
N LEU A 94 -0.38 -1.29 16.32
CA LEU A 94 -0.08 -0.26 15.31
C LEU A 94 0.44 -0.92 14.05
N ARG A 95 -0.48 -1.39 13.21
CA ARG A 95 -0.15 -2.07 11.94
C ARG A 95 -1.01 -1.58 10.82
N LEU A 96 -0.40 -1.55 9.65
CA LEU A 96 -1.10 -1.28 8.42
C LEU A 96 -2.16 -2.36 8.16
N ARG A 97 -3.40 -1.90 7.96
CA ARG A 97 -4.54 -2.78 7.63
C ARG A 97 -4.67 -2.95 6.12
N ALA A 98 -4.93 -4.19 5.70
CA ALA A 98 -5.19 -4.51 4.31
C ALA A 98 -6.43 -3.74 3.80
N PRO A 99 -6.40 -3.17 2.59
CA PRO A 99 -7.54 -2.48 1.99
C PRO A 99 -8.82 -3.32 1.99
N GLU A 100 -8.72 -4.62 1.72
CA GLU A 100 -9.85 -5.55 1.69
C GLU A 100 -10.60 -5.57 3.03
N LEU A 101 -9.87 -5.57 4.15
CA LEU A 101 -10.47 -5.56 5.48
C LEU A 101 -11.14 -4.21 5.79
N LEU A 102 -10.54 -3.10 5.34
CA LEU A 102 -11.13 -1.76 5.53
C LEU A 102 -12.39 -1.57 4.67
N LEU A 103 -12.37 -2.05 3.43
CA LEU A 103 -13.53 -2.02 2.53
C LEU A 103 -14.67 -2.88 3.08
N ALA A 104 -14.38 -4.12 3.49
CA ALA A 104 -15.38 -5.01 4.07
C ALA A 104 -15.97 -4.45 5.37
N ALA A 105 -15.13 -3.90 6.26
CA ALA A 105 -15.59 -3.24 7.50
C ALA A 105 -16.45 -2.00 7.24
N ASN A 106 -16.29 -1.36 6.08
CA ASN A 106 -17.10 -0.22 5.64
C ASN A 106 -18.35 -0.66 4.84
N GLY A 107 -18.57 -1.96 4.66
CA GLY A 107 -19.71 -2.54 3.95
C GLY A 107 -19.56 -2.57 2.42
N SER A 108 -18.40 -2.17 1.87
CA SER A 108 -18.16 -2.21 0.43
C SER A 108 -17.99 -3.66 -0.06
N ILE A 109 -18.63 -3.98 -1.18
CA ILE A 109 -18.54 -5.29 -1.82
C ILE A 109 -17.46 -5.22 -2.91
N GLU A 110 -16.53 -6.17 -2.88
CA GLU A 110 -15.57 -6.39 -3.97
C GLU A 110 -16.26 -7.16 -5.11
N LEU A 111 -16.37 -6.52 -6.28
CA LEU A 111 -16.94 -7.13 -7.48
C LEU A 111 -15.90 -7.98 -8.21
N THR A 112 -14.70 -7.42 -8.39
CA THR A 112 -13.56 -8.10 -9.01
C THR A 112 -12.27 -7.61 -8.38
N ALA A 113 -11.25 -8.46 -8.38
CA ALA A 113 -9.88 -8.07 -8.10
C ALA A 113 -8.91 -8.75 -9.06
N GLN A 114 -7.94 -7.98 -9.54
CA GLN A 114 -6.91 -8.45 -10.45
C GLN A 114 -5.58 -7.77 -10.17
N TRP A 115 -4.51 -8.40 -10.62
CA TRP A 115 -3.19 -7.80 -10.63
C TRP A 115 -3.13 -6.76 -11.74
N ALA A 116 -2.42 -5.67 -11.47
CA ALA A 116 -2.18 -4.62 -12.44
C ALA A 116 -0.71 -4.19 -12.35
N ASP A 117 -0.10 -3.92 -13.50
CA ASP A 117 1.21 -3.28 -13.58
C ASP A 117 1.02 -1.83 -13.99
N VAL A 118 1.63 -0.93 -13.23
CA VAL A 118 1.70 0.50 -13.55
C VAL A 118 3.08 0.82 -14.08
N PRO A 119 3.24 1.20 -15.36
CA PRO A 119 4.55 1.55 -15.90
C PRO A 119 5.07 2.83 -15.23
N VAL A 120 6.37 2.85 -14.92
CA VAL A 120 7.03 4.02 -14.36
C VAL A 120 8.24 4.43 -15.19
N ASP A 121 8.39 5.75 -15.39
CA ASP A 121 9.50 6.32 -16.15
C ASP A 121 10.70 6.52 -15.22
N ASP A 122 11.31 5.42 -14.77
CA ASP A 122 12.52 5.42 -13.94
C ASP A 122 13.80 5.14 -14.73
N GLY A 123 13.72 5.15 -16.08
CA GLY A 123 14.82 4.82 -16.98
C GLY A 123 15.15 3.32 -17.05
N ALA A 124 14.55 2.48 -16.20
CA ALA A 124 14.82 1.05 -16.11
C ALA A 124 13.64 0.17 -16.55
N ARG A 125 12.62 0.74 -17.23
CA ARG A 125 11.37 0.06 -17.62
C ARG A 125 10.73 -0.72 -16.47
N ARG A 126 10.81 -0.20 -15.23
CA ARG A 126 10.16 -0.86 -14.10
C ARG A 126 8.65 -0.61 -14.13
N SER A 127 7.91 -1.51 -13.51
CA SER A 127 6.50 -1.32 -13.18
C SER A 127 6.31 -1.36 -11.66
N ILE A 128 5.28 -0.66 -11.19
CA ILE A 128 4.74 -0.86 -9.84
C ILE A 128 3.73 -2.00 -9.94
N PRO A 129 3.97 -3.14 -9.26
CA PRO A 129 2.94 -4.14 -9.09
C PRO A 129 1.86 -3.54 -8.17
N ALA A 130 0.62 -3.53 -8.66
CA ALA A 130 -0.55 -3.04 -7.96
C ALA A 130 -1.68 -4.07 -8.00
N ARG A 131 -2.67 -3.88 -7.12
CA ARG A 131 -3.93 -4.61 -7.13
C ARG A 131 -5.04 -3.65 -7.53
N LEU A 132 -5.80 -4.02 -8.55
CA LEU A 132 -6.96 -3.28 -9.02
C LEU A 132 -8.21 -4.01 -8.56
N VAL A 133 -9.08 -3.29 -7.85
CA VAL A 133 -10.30 -3.80 -7.24
C VAL A 133 -11.47 -2.93 -7.70
N LEU A 134 -12.52 -3.56 -8.22
CA LEU A 134 -13.79 -2.86 -8.45
C LEU A 134 -14.68 -3.05 -7.23
N THR A 135 -15.17 -1.95 -6.66
CA THR A 135 -15.98 -1.96 -5.43
C THR A 135 -17.35 -1.36 -5.65
N ARG A 136 -18.34 -1.84 -4.91
CA ARG A 136 -19.71 -1.32 -4.90
C ARG A 136 -20.21 -1.08 -3.47
N LEU A 137 -20.72 0.12 -3.22
CA LEU A 137 -21.38 0.49 -1.97
C LEU A 137 -22.41 1.59 -2.21
N ALA A 138 -23.71 1.26 -2.20
CA ALA A 138 -24.83 2.20 -2.22
C ALA A 138 -24.64 3.47 -3.10
N GLY A 139 -24.35 3.28 -4.40
CA GLY A 139 -24.16 4.40 -5.35
C GLY A 139 -22.74 4.98 -5.40
N CYS A 140 -21.80 4.41 -4.65
CA CYS A 140 -20.38 4.74 -4.62
C CYS A 140 -19.56 3.62 -5.26
N ASP A 141 -19.85 3.32 -6.53
CA ASP A 141 -19.07 2.37 -7.32
C ASP A 141 -17.71 3.01 -7.66
N ALA A 142 -16.63 2.28 -7.44
CA ALA A 142 -15.28 2.78 -7.64
C ALA A 142 -14.31 1.71 -8.14
N ALA A 143 -13.34 2.15 -8.94
CA ALA A 143 -12.14 1.38 -9.23
C ALA A 143 -11.05 1.82 -8.25
N LEU A 144 -10.52 0.90 -7.44
CA LEU A 144 -9.45 1.12 -6.48
C LEU A 144 -8.19 0.40 -6.95
N LEU A 145 -7.15 1.16 -7.24
CA LEU A 145 -5.80 0.70 -7.47
C LEU A 145 -4.96 0.91 -6.21
N TYR A 146 -4.27 -0.11 -5.72
CA TYR A 146 -3.44 0.04 -4.53
C TYR A 146 -2.17 -0.81 -4.57
N TRP A 147 -1.16 -0.39 -3.81
CA TRP A 147 0.06 -1.16 -3.54
C TRP A 147 0.67 -0.76 -2.21
N TYR A 148 1.47 -1.65 -1.65
CA TYR A 148 2.30 -1.41 -0.48
C TYR A 148 3.70 -0.98 -0.93
N LYS A 149 4.32 -0.11 -0.14
CA LYS A 149 5.73 0.24 -0.27
C LYS A 149 6.48 -0.12 1.00
N LEU A 150 7.57 -0.87 0.82
CA LEU A 150 8.44 -1.34 1.88
C LEU A 150 9.89 -0.97 1.51
N GLY A 151 10.38 0.14 2.05
CA GLY A 151 11.62 0.76 1.59
C GLY A 151 11.59 1.05 0.09
N ALA A 152 12.58 0.55 -0.65
CA ALA A 152 12.63 0.66 -2.12
C ALA A 152 11.66 -0.29 -2.88
N ARG A 153 10.97 -1.22 -2.22
CA ARG A 153 10.15 -2.24 -2.88
C ARG A 153 8.67 -1.86 -2.94
N ALA A 154 8.05 -2.00 -4.11
CA ALA A 154 6.60 -2.00 -4.26
C ALA A 154 6.05 -3.43 -4.26
N ILE A 155 4.90 -3.65 -3.63
CA ILE A 155 4.29 -4.97 -3.40
C ILE A 155 2.78 -4.84 -3.54
N ALA A 156 2.12 -5.71 -4.31
CA ALA A 156 0.66 -5.69 -4.46
C ALA A 156 -0.10 -6.70 -3.57
N SER A 157 0.61 -7.62 -2.90
CA SER A 157 -0.01 -8.59 -1.99
C SER A 157 0.27 -8.24 -0.53
N ASP A 158 -0.80 -8.22 0.27
CA ASP A 158 -0.73 -8.06 1.73
C ASP A 158 0.13 -9.17 2.37
N HIS A 159 -0.05 -10.42 1.93
CA HIS A 159 0.72 -11.56 2.44
C HIS A 159 2.21 -11.41 2.16
N ALA A 160 2.56 -11.03 0.93
CA ALA A 160 3.95 -10.77 0.55
C ALA A 160 4.52 -9.57 1.32
N TYR A 161 3.72 -8.51 1.50
CA TYR A 161 4.10 -7.35 2.30
C TYR A 161 4.42 -7.75 3.75
N ARG A 162 3.54 -8.53 4.39
CA ARG A 162 3.77 -9.04 5.76
C ARG A 162 5.01 -9.92 5.86
N ALA A 163 5.23 -10.80 4.89
CA ALA A 163 6.42 -11.65 4.86
C ALA A 163 7.70 -10.81 4.75
N PHE A 164 7.77 -9.86 3.83
CA PHE A 164 8.95 -8.99 3.69
C PHE A 164 9.12 -8.03 4.86
N LEU A 165 8.04 -7.57 5.48
CA LEU A 165 8.09 -6.78 6.70
C LEU A 165 8.75 -7.55 7.84
N LEU A 166 8.41 -8.84 8.00
CA LEU A 166 9.04 -9.72 8.99
C LEU A 166 10.53 -9.91 8.67
N VAL A 167 10.88 -10.17 7.41
CA VAL A 167 12.27 -10.31 6.97
C VAL A 167 13.07 -9.03 7.27
N ASN A 168 12.51 -7.86 6.96
CA ASN A 168 13.16 -6.58 7.25
C ASN A 168 13.33 -6.32 8.74
N ARG A 169 12.37 -6.74 9.56
CA ARG A 169 12.47 -6.64 11.02
C ARG A 169 13.62 -7.49 11.56
N VAL A 170 13.73 -8.74 11.10
CA VAL A 170 14.75 -9.68 11.57
C VAL A 170 16.15 -9.31 11.07
N LEU A 171 16.28 -8.96 9.78
CA LEU A 171 17.58 -8.73 9.15
C LEU A 171 18.09 -7.29 9.28
N HIS A 172 17.19 -6.30 9.27
CA HIS A 172 17.55 -4.88 9.18
C HIS A 172 17.04 -4.05 10.36
N GLY A 173 16.33 -4.65 11.31
CA GLY A 173 15.77 -3.93 12.45
C GLY A 173 14.83 -2.79 12.05
N ARG A 174 14.04 -2.97 10.99
CA ARG A 174 13.05 -2.00 10.49
C ARG A 174 11.71 -2.64 10.13
N SER A 175 10.60 -1.93 10.40
CA SER A 175 9.23 -2.36 10.09
C SER A 175 8.36 -1.21 9.59
N ASP A 176 9.00 -0.20 9.01
CA ASP A 176 8.31 0.90 8.36
C ASP A 176 7.69 0.47 7.02
N GLY A 177 6.61 1.13 6.61
CA GLY A 177 5.95 0.84 5.34
C GLY A 177 4.80 1.78 5.03
N ALA A 178 4.46 1.87 3.75
CA ALA A 178 3.35 2.69 3.28
C ALA A 178 2.30 1.84 2.53
N LEU A 179 1.06 2.30 2.54
CA LEU A 179 0.01 1.85 1.65
C LEU A 179 -0.44 3.05 0.83
N VAL A 180 -0.38 2.88 -0.49
CA VAL A 180 -0.82 3.89 -1.45
C VAL A 180 -2.06 3.35 -2.15
N ARG A 181 -3.08 4.19 -2.23
CA ARG A 181 -4.38 3.90 -2.83
C ARG A 181 -4.75 5.04 -3.76
N VAL A 182 -5.24 4.69 -4.93
CA VAL A 182 -5.71 5.58 -5.99
C VAL A 182 -7.06 5.04 -6.43
N ALA A 183 -8.13 5.81 -6.27
CA ALA A 183 -9.47 5.37 -6.64
C ALA A 183 -10.22 6.43 -7.43
N SER A 184 -11.19 6.01 -8.22
CA SER A 184 -11.99 6.88 -9.07
C SER A 184 -13.42 6.35 -9.14
N PRO A 185 -14.42 7.24 -9.29
CA PRO A 185 -15.80 6.81 -9.46
C PRO A 185 -15.96 6.05 -10.78
N THR A 186 -16.75 4.97 -10.76
CA THR A 186 -17.08 4.18 -11.96
C THR A 186 -18.60 4.17 -12.18
N PRO A 187 -19.18 5.29 -12.65
CA PRO A 187 -20.63 5.39 -12.87
C PRO A 187 -21.11 4.54 -14.05
N ASP A 188 -20.22 4.29 -15.01
CA ASP A 188 -20.49 3.51 -16.21
C ASP A 188 -19.37 2.48 -16.43
N ALA A 189 -19.76 1.22 -16.60
CA ALA A 189 -18.84 0.12 -16.84
C ALA A 189 -18.05 0.29 -18.15
N SER A 190 -18.61 0.98 -19.15
CA SER A 190 -17.96 1.22 -20.44
C SER A 190 -16.70 2.10 -20.32
N GLN A 191 -16.60 2.89 -19.25
CA GLN A 191 -15.52 3.86 -19.03
C GLN A 191 -14.40 3.32 -18.13
N ILE A 192 -14.55 2.12 -17.55
CA ILE A 192 -13.61 1.57 -16.57
C ILE A 192 -12.18 1.53 -17.12
N ALA A 193 -11.99 1.13 -18.38
CA ALA A 193 -10.65 1.09 -18.98
C ALA A 193 -9.97 2.47 -19.00
N ALA A 194 -10.69 3.50 -19.46
CA ALA A 194 -10.18 4.87 -19.50
C ALA A 194 -9.91 5.42 -18.09
N ILE A 195 -10.76 5.08 -17.12
CA ILE A 195 -10.57 5.45 -15.71
C ILE A 195 -9.28 4.81 -15.17
N VAL A 196 -9.07 3.52 -15.42
CA VAL A 196 -7.87 2.80 -14.98
C VAL A 196 -6.61 3.36 -15.63
N ASP A 197 -6.66 3.73 -16.92
CA ASP A 197 -5.53 4.37 -17.60
C ASP A 197 -5.20 5.75 -17.00
N ALA A 198 -6.22 6.54 -16.66
CA ALA A 198 -6.03 7.80 -15.95
C ALA A 198 -5.41 7.60 -14.55
N GLN A 199 -5.85 6.57 -13.82
CA GLN A 199 -5.26 6.20 -12.52
C GLN A 199 -3.80 5.78 -12.65
N LYS A 200 -3.45 5.00 -13.69
CA LYS A 200 -2.07 4.59 -13.97
C LYS A 200 -1.17 5.78 -14.29
N ASP A 201 -1.62 6.71 -15.11
CA ASP A 201 -0.88 7.94 -15.39
C ASP A 201 -0.70 8.80 -14.13
N PHE A 202 -1.76 9.00 -13.34
CA PHE A 202 -1.65 9.70 -12.06
C PHE A 202 -0.64 9.01 -11.12
N THR A 203 -0.71 7.68 -11.04
CA THR A 203 0.19 6.87 -10.20
C THR A 203 1.65 7.01 -10.63
N ARG A 204 1.93 7.07 -11.93
CA ARG A 204 3.27 7.31 -12.46
C ARG A 204 3.84 8.64 -11.99
N LEU A 205 3.04 9.71 -12.03
CA LEU A 205 3.42 11.05 -11.56
C LEU A 205 3.61 11.07 -10.03
N LEU A 206 2.65 10.49 -9.31
CA LEU A 206 2.69 10.36 -7.86
C LEU A 206 3.92 9.58 -7.38
N HIS A 207 4.33 8.53 -8.11
CA HIS A 207 5.44 7.69 -7.70
C HIS A 207 6.75 8.48 -7.55
N ALA A 208 7.03 9.40 -8.47
CA ALA A 208 8.22 10.24 -8.43
C ALA A 208 8.28 11.07 -7.14
N GLU A 209 7.15 11.66 -6.74
CA GLU A 209 7.05 12.42 -5.48
C GLU A 209 7.20 11.51 -4.25
N LEU A 210 6.57 10.33 -4.27
CA LEU A 210 6.67 9.35 -3.19
C LEU A 210 8.08 8.76 -3.01
N LEU A 211 8.95 8.80 -4.03
CA LEU A 211 10.35 8.42 -3.90
C LEU A 211 11.18 9.46 -3.14
N ARG A 212 10.72 10.71 -3.10
CA ARG A 212 11.35 11.82 -2.38
C ARG A 212 10.91 11.84 -0.90
N MET A 213 9.64 11.53 -0.64
CA MET A 213 9.04 11.62 0.70
C MET A 213 9.24 10.38 1.56
N LEU A 214 9.18 9.18 0.96
CA LEU A 214 9.25 7.92 1.70
C LEU A 214 10.69 7.43 1.83
N PRO A 215 11.11 6.95 3.02
CA PRO A 215 12.45 6.42 3.21
C PRO A 215 12.67 5.15 2.38
N ARG A 216 13.92 4.95 1.94
CA ARG A 216 14.35 3.78 1.15
C ARG A 216 14.76 2.62 2.04
#